data_AF-A0A935JQK1-F1
#
_entry.id   AF-A0A935JQK1-F1
#
_cell.length_a   1.000
_cell.length_b   1.000
_cell.length_c   1.000
_cell.angle_alpha   90.00
_cell.angle_beta   90.00
_cell.angle_gamma   90.00
#
_symmetry.space_group_name_H-M   'P 1'
#
loop_
_entity.id
_entity.type
_entity.pdbx_description
1 polymer ?
#
loop_
_entity_poly.entity_id
_entity_poly.type
_entity_poly.pdbx_seq_one_letter_code
_entity_poly.pdbx_strand_id
1 'polypeptide(L)' 'MRIRTQLIIEDEIMQKIDEIAGEKHRRAIVVETALREYIAREELKPKAKVAATLKTPAKKH' A
#
# COMPACT_ATOMS: atom_id res chain seq x y z
N MET A 1 -18.87 0.93 -1.66
CA MET A 1 -18.47 1.90 -2.71
C MET A 1 -17.05 1.58 -3.13
N ARG A 2 -16.73 1.55 -4.43
CA ARG A 2 -15.37 1.33 -4.94
C ARG A 2 -14.90 2.58 -5.67
N ILE A 3 -13.63 2.96 -5.49
CA ILE A 3 -13.00 4.10 -6.16
C ILE A 3 -11.83 3.58 -6.99
N ARG A 4 -11.73 4.01 -8.25
CA ARG A 4 -10.56 3.73 -9.09
C ARG A 4 -9.61 4.91 -8.99
N THR A 5 -8.39 4.65 -8.52
CA THR A 5 -7.33 5.66 -8.43
C THR A 5 -6.08 5.17 -9.13
N GLN A 6 -5.26 6.10 -9.62
CA GLN A 6 -3.90 5.80 -10.04
C GLN A 6 -2.98 5.87 -8.81
N LEU A 7 -1.98 4.99 -8.76
CA LEU A 7 -1.00 4.91 -7.68
C LEU A 7 0.39 4.92 -8.30
N ILE A 8 1.30 5.70 -7.71
CA ILE A 8 2.72 5.67 -8.04
C ILE A 8 3.37 4.74 -7.01
N ILE A 9 4.06 3.69 -7.48
CA ILE A 9 4.82 2.77 -6.65
C ILE A 9 6.17 2.50 -7.29
N GLU A 10 7.13 2.08 -6.48
CA GLU A 10 8.46 1.66 -6.94
C GLU A 10 8.36 0.43 -7.85
N ASP A 11 9.21 0.38 -8.87
CA ASP A 11 9.20 -0.69 -9.86
C ASP A 11 9.48 -2.06 -9.23
N GLU A 12 10.41 -2.12 -8.26
CA GLU A 12 10.71 -3.34 -7.52
C GLU A 12 9.50 -3.90 -6.76
N ILE A 13 8.63 -3.02 -6.23
CA ILE A 13 7.39 -3.43 -5.57
C ILE A 13 6.39 -3.91 -6.62
N MET A 14 6.30 -3.22 -7.75
CA MET A 14 5.43 -3.62 -8.86
C MET A 14 5.79 -5.01 -9.39
N GLN A 15 7.07 -5.32 -9.54
CA GLN A 15 7.55 -6.64 -9.97
C GLN A 15 7.11 -7.74 -8.99
N LYS A 16 7.23 -7.52 -7.67
CA LYS A 16 6.75 -8.48 -6.66
C LYS A 16 5.23 -8.67 -6.73
N ILE A 17 4.48 -7.59 -6.95
CA ILE A 17 3.02 -7.68 -7.15
C ILE A 17 2.71 -8.52 -8.39
N ASP A 18 3.47 -8.36 -9.47
CA ASP A 18 3.30 -9.14 -10.71
C ASP A 18 3.58 -10.62 -10.50
N GLU A 19 4.65 -10.96 -9.79
CA GLU A 19 5.00 -12.33 -9.44
C GLU A 19 3.89 -13.00 -8.60
N ILE A 20 3.35 -12.29 -7.60
CA ILE A 20 2.25 -12.79 -6.75
C ILE A 20 0.95 -12.90 -7.55
N ALA A 21 0.66 -11.92 -8.40
CA ALA A 21 -0.58 -11.87 -9.16
C ALA A 21 -0.63 -12.96 -10.24
N GLY A 22 0.51 -13.29 -10.85
CA GLY A 22 0.64 -14.17 -12.01
C GLY A 22 0.05 -13.60 -13.30
N GLU A 23 -1.08 -12.87 -13.20
CA GLU A 23 -1.79 -12.24 -14.30
C GLU A 23 -2.04 -10.75 -14.02
N LYS A 24 -1.86 -9.89 -15.03
CA LYS A 24 -1.98 -8.42 -14.87
C LYS A 24 -3.34 -7.96 -14.32
N HIS A 25 -4.43 -8.65 -14.65
CA HIS A 25 -5.76 -8.27 -14.18
C HIS A 25 -5.98 -8.57 -12.69
N ARG A 26 -5.14 -9.41 -12.08
CA ARG A 26 -5.20 -9.76 -10.64
C ARG A 26 -4.43 -8.81 -9.74
N ARG A 27 -3.59 -7.93 -10.30
CA ARG A 27 -2.79 -6.92 -9.55
C ARG A 27 -3.66 -6.13 -8.56
N ALA A 28 -4.82 -5.65 -9.02
CA ALA A 28 -5.73 -4.87 -8.19
C ALA A 28 -6.23 -5.66 -6.97
N ILE A 29 -6.50 -6.95 -7.13
CA ILE A 29 -6.94 -7.83 -6.04
C ILE A 29 -5.81 -8.06 -5.05
N VAL A 30 -4.59 -8.30 -5.55
CA VAL A 30 -3.39 -8.47 -4.70
C VAL A 30 -3.14 -7.20 -3.87
N VAL A 31 -3.14 -6.03 -4.50
CA VAL A 31 -2.95 -4.75 -3.80
C VAL A 31 -4.07 -4.48 -2.80
N GLU A 32 -5.34 -4.69 -3.19
CA GLU A 32 -6.48 -4.51 -2.27
C GLU A 32 -6.38 -5.45 -1.06
N THR A 33 -5.97 -6.70 -1.26
CA THR A 33 -5.80 -7.69 -0.19
C THR A 33 -4.68 -7.29 0.77
N ALA A 34 -3.52 -6.91 0.24
CA ALA A 34 -2.38 -6.45 1.04
C ALA A 34 -2.73 -5.21 1.87
N LEU A 35 -3.45 -4.24 1.28
CA LEU A 35 -3.89 -3.04 1.99
C LEU A 35 -4.90 -3.37 3.11
N ARG A 36 -5.85 -4.28 2.87
CA ARG A 36 -6.80 -4.70 3.92
C ARG A 36 -6.09 -5.38 5.08
N GLU A 37 -5.16 -6.27 4.80
CA GLU A 37 -4.36 -6.92 5.86
C GLU A 37 -3.52 -5.91 6.64
N TYR A 38 -2.90 -4.96 5.95
CA TYR A 38 -2.13 -3.91 6.61
C TYR A 38 -3.02 -3.08 7.54
N ILE A 39 -4.17 -2.60 7.07
CA ILE A 39 -5.12 -1.83 7.88
C ILE A 39 -5.57 -2.63 9.09
N ALA A 40 -5.98 -3.89 8.91
CA ALA A 40 -6.40 -4.75 10.02
C ALA A 40 -5.29 -4.92 11.07
N ARG A 41 -4.03 -5.09 10.64
CA ARG A 41 -2.88 -5.16 11.56
C ARG A 41 -2.63 -3.84 12.28
N GLU A 42 -2.79 -2.70 11.61
CA GLU A 42 -2.63 -1.37 12.22
C GLU A 42 -3.75 -1.05 13.22
N GLU A 43 -4.99 -1.46 12.95
CA GLU A 43 -6.14 -1.27 13.86
C GLU A 43 -5.97 -2.04 15.17
N LEU A 44 -5.26 -3.17 15.14
CA LEU A 44 -4.93 -3.96 16.33
C LEU A 44 -3.77 -3.37 17.15
N LYS A 45 -2.99 -2.44 16.59
CA LYS A 45 -1.92 -1.77 17.35
C LYS A 45 -2.54 -0.73 18.28
N PRO A 46 -2.14 -0.66 19.56
CA PRO A 46 -2.55 0.43 20.42
C PRO A 46 -2.14 1.75 19.75
N LYS A 47 -3.09 2.70 19.65
CA LYS A 47 -3.07 3.95 18.84
C LYS A 47 -1.95 4.96 19.16
N ALA A 48 -0.77 4.52 19.57
CA ALA A 48 0.31 5.39 20.04
C ALA A 48 1.25 5.90 18.94
N LYS A 49 1.18 5.47 17.67
CA LYS A 49 2.23 5.81 16.68
C LYS A 49 1.81 6.09 15.22
N VAL A 50 0.52 6.23 14.89
CA VAL A 50 0.14 6.43 13.47
C VAL A 50 0.37 7.89 12.99
N ALA A 51 0.49 8.86 13.89
CA ALA A 51 0.72 10.27 13.52
C ALA A 51 2.20 10.61 13.18
N ALA A 52 3.15 9.71 13.44
CA ALA A 52 4.59 10.02 13.30
C ALA A 52 5.17 9.71 11.91
N THR A 53 4.56 8.80 11.13
CA THR A 53 5.14 8.28 9.88
C THR A 53 4.65 8.97 8.61
N LEU A 54 3.65 9.87 8.69
CA LEU A 54 3.18 10.66 7.53
C LEU A 54 3.86 12.02 7.37
N LYS A 55 4.86 12.35 8.21
CA LYS A 55 5.68 13.56 7.99
C LYS A 55 6.68 13.31 6.87
N THR A 56 6.29 13.72 5.67
CA THR A 56 7.07 13.97 4.46
C THR A 56 8.51 14.42 4.78
N PRO A 57 9.56 13.93 4.08
CA PRO A 57 10.83 14.63 4.11
C PRO A 57 10.63 15.96 3.37
N ALA A 58 10.70 17.05 4.15
CA ALA A 58 10.75 18.39 3.62
C ALA A 58 11.96 18.53 2.69
N LYS A 59 11.67 18.88 1.44
CA LYS A 59 12.58 19.42 0.44
C LYS A 59 13.61 20.36 1.12
N LYS A 60 14.91 20.06 0.99
CA LYS A 60 15.98 21.02 1.32
C LYS A 60 16.87 21.21 0.09
N HIS A 61 16.84 22.49 -0.35
CA HIS A 61 17.78 23.28 -1.15
C HIS A 61 18.65 22.61 -2.21
#